data_AF-A0A6B2UGK1-F1
#
_entry.id   AF-A0A6B2UGK1-F1
#
_cell.length_a   1.000
_cell.length_b   1.000
_cell.length_c   1.000
_cell.angle_alpha   90.00
_cell.angle_beta   90.00
_cell.angle_gamma   90.00
#
_symmetry.space_group_name_H-M   'P 1'
#
loop_
_entity.id
_entity.type
_entity.pdbx_description
1 polymer ?
#
loop_
_entity_poly.entity_id
_entity_poly.type
_entity_poly.pdbx_seq_one_letter_code
_entity_poly.pdbx_strand_id
1 'polypeptide(L)' 'MPSSPPPATLLVLRALGLGDLLAGVPALRALRRAHPEHRLVLAAPAALREAAHA' A
#
# COMPACT_ATOMS: atom_id res chain seq x y z
N MET A 1 -4.33 -5.80 31.21
CA MET A 1 -3.09 -6.02 30.43
C MET A 1 -3.13 -5.10 29.23
N PRO A 2 -2.14 -4.25 28.96
CA PRO A 2 -2.12 -3.51 27.71
C PRO A 2 -1.98 -4.53 26.57
N SER A 3 -2.96 -4.53 25.68
CA SER A 3 -2.97 -5.26 24.42
C SER A 3 -1.73 -4.90 23.61
N SER A 4 -1.21 -5.87 22.83
CA SER A 4 -0.06 -5.67 21.94
C SER A 4 -0.16 -4.34 21.16
N PRO A 5 0.93 -3.56 21.02
CA PRO A 5 0.91 -2.34 20.21
C PRO A 5 0.44 -2.66 18.78
N PRO A 6 -0.30 -1.74 18.14
CA PRO A 6 -0.78 -1.96 16.79
C PRO A 6 0.42 -2.14 15.83
N PRO A 7 0.24 -2.95 14.77
CA PRO A 7 1.30 -3.16 13.79
C PRO A 7 1.75 -1.84 13.18
N ALA A 8 3.06 -1.71 12.98
CA ALA A 8 3.65 -0.54 12.35
C ALA A 8 3.04 -0.33 10.95
N THR A 9 2.83 0.93 10.55
CA THR A 9 2.18 1.28 9.28
C THR A 9 3.21 1.66 8.23
N LEU A 10 3.10 1.06 7.04
CA LEU A 10 3.90 1.38 5.87
C LEU A 10 3.05 2.15 4.86
N LEU A 11 3.28 3.46 4.74
CA LEU A 11 2.56 4.34 3.81
C LEU A 11 3.28 4.43 2.47
N VAL A 12 2.58 4.14 1.39
CA VAL A 12 3.04 4.36 0.02
C VAL A 12 2.24 5.52 -0.58
N LEU A 13 2.91 6.63 -0.87
CA LEU A 13 2.29 7.77 -1.55
C LEU A 13 2.43 7.61 -3.06
N ARG A 14 1.30 7.54 -3.76
CA ARG A 14 1.28 7.42 -5.22
C ARG A 14 0.22 8.30 -5.87
N ALA A 15 0.54 9.58 -6.01
CA ALA A 15 -0.30 10.61 -6.63
C ALA A 15 -0.04 10.76 -8.14
N LEU A 16 -0.05 9.65 -8.90
CA LEU A 16 0.19 9.64 -10.35
C LEU A 16 -1.00 9.00 -11.10
N GLY A 17 -0.87 8.87 -12.42
CA GLY A 17 -1.90 8.26 -13.27
C GLY A 17 -1.95 6.73 -13.18
N LEU A 18 -2.92 6.14 -13.88
CA LEU A 18 -3.16 4.69 -13.91
C LEU A 18 -1.91 3.90 -14.35
N GLY A 19 -1.20 4.37 -15.37
CA GLY A 19 0.00 3.68 -15.88
C GLY A 19 1.08 3.50 -14.81
N ASP A 20 1.35 4.55 -14.03
CA ASP A 20 2.31 4.48 -12.92
C ASP A 20 1.82 3.59 -11.78
N LEU A 21 0.51 3.60 -11.48
CA LEU A 21 -0.06 2.71 -10.48
C LEU A 21 0.17 1.25 -10.88
N LEU A 22 -0.13 0.90 -12.13
CA LEU A 22 0.03 -0.46 -12.65
C LEU A 22 1.51 -0.87 -12.71
N ALA A 23 2.40 0.02 -13.15
CA ALA A 23 3.83 -0.20 -13.15
C ALA A 23 4.40 -0.41 -11.73
N GLY A 24 3.77 0.18 -10.71
CA GLY A 24 4.16 0.07 -9.30
C GLY A 24 3.74 -1.24 -8.61
N VAL A 25 2.85 -2.05 -9.20
CA VAL A 25 2.33 -3.28 -8.56
C VAL A 25 3.42 -4.25 -8.10
N PRO A 26 4.48 -4.55 -8.88
CA PRO A 26 5.56 -5.42 -8.42
C PRO A 26 6.27 -4.89 -7.17
N ALA A 27 6.47 -3.58 -7.06
CA ALA A 27 7.06 -2.94 -5.89
C ALA A 27 6.14 -3.07 -4.67
N LEU A 28 4.83 -2.84 -4.83
CA LEU A 28 3.85 -3.02 -3.75
C LEU A 28 3.84 -4.46 -3.23
N ARG A 29 3.92 -5.45 -4.13
CA ARG A 29 4.04 -6.87 -3.77
C ARG A 29 5.35 -7.16 -3.04
N ALA A 30 6.46 -6.55 -3.45
CA ALA A 30 7.74 -6.68 -2.76
C ALA A 30 7.68 -6.10 -1.33
N LEU A 31 7.08 -4.91 -1.16
CA LEU A 31 6.91 -4.28 0.15
C LEU A 31 6.07 -5.15 1.10
N ARG A 32 4.98 -5.74 0.60
CA ARG A 32 4.15 -6.66 1.40
C ARG A 32 4.94 -7.88 1.87
N ARG A 33 5.83 -8.42 1.03
CA ARG A 33 6.69 -9.56 1.38
C ARG A 33 7.82 -9.18 2.34
N ALA A 34 8.41 -8.00 2.18
CA ALA A 34 9.49 -7.51 3.01
C ALA A 34 9.03 -7.09 4.42
N HIS A 35 7.77 -6.64 4.54
CA HIS A 35 7.20 -6.14 5.79
C HIS A 35 5.87 -6.85 6.11
N PRO A 36 5.89 -8.18 6.40
CA PRO A 36 4.66 -8.96 6.60
C PRO A 36 3.87 -8.50 7.83
N GLU A 37 4.54 -8.05 8.88
CA GLU A 37 3.93 -7.57 10.13
C GLU A 37 3.41 -6.12 10.03
N HIS A 38 3.64 -5.42 8.92
CA HIS A 38 3.26 -4.02 8.77
C HIS A 38 1.92 -3.87 8.06
N ARG A 39 1.11 -2.90 8.51
CA ARG A 39 -0.08 -2.47 7.78
C ARG A 39 0.34 -1.60 6.59
N LEU A 40 0.25 -2.14 5.38
CA LEU A 40 0.53 -1.40 4.16
C LEU A 40 -0.68 -0.54 3.74
N VAL A 41 -0.48 0.76 3.56
CA VAL A 41 -1.48 1.75 3.15
C VAL A 41 -1.02 2.42 1.85
N LEU A 42 -1.85 2.38 0.81
CA LEU A 42 -1.60 3.09 -0.45
C LEU A 42 -2.43 4.38 -0.48
N ALA A 43 -1.77 5.52 -0.47
CA ALA A 43 -2.40 6.82 -0.70
C ALA A 43 -2.32 7.17 -2.19
N ALA A 44 -3.44 7.03 -2.91
CA ALA A 44 -3.57 7.29 -4.33
C ALA A 44 -4.81 8.18 -4.63
N PRO A 45 -4.89 8.80 -5.83
CA PRO A 45 -6.08 9.57 -6.23
C PRO A 45 -7.35 8.73 -6.16
N ALA A 46 -8.43 9.32 -5.64
CA ALA A 46 -9.71 8.63 -5.43
C ALA A 46 -10.28 7.97 -6.70
N ALA A 47 -10.04 8.58 -7.87
CA ALA A 47 -10.47 8.03 -9.17
C ALA A 47 -9.83 6.67 -9.51
N LEU A 48 -8.70 6.32 -8.88
CA LEU A 48 -7.99 5.05 -9.11
C LEU A 48 -8.36 3.96 -8.10
N ARG A 49 -9.34 4.20 -7.21
CA ARG A 49 -9.71 3.27 -6.14
C ARG A 49 -10.00 1.86 -6.66
N GLU A 50 -10.78 1.72 -7.72
CA GLU A 50 -11.12 0.41 -8.30
C GLU A 50 -9.87 -0.31 -8.83
N ALA A 51 -9.02 0.39 -9.57
CA ALA A 51 -7.77 -0.17 -10.09
C ALA A 51 -6.79 -0.58 -8.97
N ALA A 52 -6.84 0.08 -7.82
CA ALA A 52 -6.01 -0.25 -6.67
C ALA A 52 -6.51 -1.45 -5.86
N HIS A 53 -7.77 -1.86 -6.04
CA HIS A 53 -8.40 -3.00 -5.36
C HIS A 53 -8.52 -4.26 -6.23
N ALA A 54 -8.28 -4.15 -7.54
CA ALA A 54 -8.23 -5.27 -8.47
C ALA A 54 -6.99 -6.16 -8.25
#